data_AF-A0A017S8K2-F1
#
_entry.id   AF-A0A017S8K2-F1
#
_cell.length_a   1.000
_cell.length_b   1.000
_cell.length_c   1.000
_cell.angle_alpha   90.00
_cell.angle_beta   90.00
_cell.angle_gamma   90.00
#
_symmetry.space_group_name_H-M   'P 1'
#
loop_
_entity.id
_entity.type
_entity.pdbx_description
1 polymer ?
#
loop_
_entity_poly.entity_id
_entity_poly.type
_entity_poly.pdbx_seq_one_letter_code
_entity_poly.pdbx_strand_id
1 'polypeptide(L)'
;MPLRLTSAPVSGIKKRKSTTTRARSSPFAVHSRTKPRSNANNTLKDASTLIEDEDFDLPDLGISQNIPSTAPATTVLDAIHHIRSTMFEDLPATRTGMNSTRIAEVLNFRSSLPPLVSVAHVHTLLDAPTRTEREIVELVTTGKVRRLIVPGRGNDAAGLGDCLVLREEWEGLVGGSGLGEELKEKFLTVLNRIGTSSAIAPGVFTPNEYQSLVRAGFLVSSSSLAKGPLGIASLPDLPPSSAFTPASRADTQSQTPNHTNITNNDESSRFHTATLFLSLPNTGPYLRLLNTSRAHLVALLKKSTHREAPLYLLRNRWDGAVETDKSFHAAKRARGEFAGILPGRTRKWKELYGMGFRWVLEEAVGAGLVEVFETGSVGPGVRCL
;
A
#
# COMPACT_ATOMS: atom_id res chain seq x y z
N MET A 1 61.38 6.21 -22.95
CA MET A 1 61.92 4.98 -22.33
C MET A 1 60.87 4.39 -21.39
N PRO A 2 60.64 3.06 -21.41
CA PRO A 2 59.45 2.42 -20.85
C PRO A 2 59.47 2.29 -19.31
N LEU A 3 58.28 2.35 -18.72
CA LEU A 3 58.00 2.30 -17.28
C LEU A 3 58.21 0.88 -16.72
N ARG A 4 58.99 0.78 -15.63
CA ARG A 4 59.27 -0.47 -14.91
C ARG A 4 58.18 -0.78 -13.90
N LEU A 5 57.60 -1.98 -14.02
CA LEU A 5 56.68 -2.59 -13.06
C LEU A 5 57.38 -2.89 -11.73
N THR A 6 56.68 -2.68 -10.61
CA THR A 6 57.03 -3.23 -9.29
C THR A 6 55.98 -4.25 -8.87
N SER A 7 56.38 -5.51 -8.74
CA SER A 7 55.59 -6.59 -8.11
C SER A 7 56.29 -7.00 -6.81
N ALA A 8 55.59 -6.91 -5.69
CA ALA A 8 56.06 -7.34 -4.37
C ALA A 8 55.96 -8.89 -4.22
N PRO A 9 56.81 -9.51 -3.38
CA PRO A 9 57.11 -10.94 -3.45
C PRO A 9 56.10 -11.88 -2.75
N VAL A 10 56.03 -13.09 -3.30
CA VAL A 10 55.28 -14.27 -2.86
C VAL A 10 55.85 -14.86 -1.57
N SER A 11 55.02 -15.04 -0.54
CA SER A 11 55.35 -15.84 0.65
C SER A 11 54.96 -17.31 0.42
N GLY A 12 55.97 -18.14 0.11
CA GLY A 12 55.82 -19.58 0.02
C GLY A 12 55.82 -20.24 1.41
N ILE A 13 54.73 -20.90 1.77
CA ILE A 13 54.69 -21.83 2.91
C ILE A 13 54.83 -23.27 2.40
N LYS A 14 56.02 -23.84 2.63
CA LYS A 14 56.31 -25.27 2.46
C LYS A 14 55.57 -26.07 3.53
N LYS A 15 54.62 -26.94 3.14
CA LYS A 15 54.06 -27.95 4.05
C LYS A 15 55.10 -29.04 4.31
N ARG A 16 55.51 -29.18 5.57
CA ARG A 16 56.36 -30.27 6.08
C ARG A 16 55.61 -31.61 6.00
N LYS A 17 56.30 -32.63 5.51
CA LYS A 17 55.88 -34.04 5.53
C LYS A 17 56.07 -34.56 6.96
N SER A 18 54.97 -34.88 7.64
CA SER A 18 54.97 -35.41 9.01
C SER A 18 54.78 -36.93 8.99
N THR A 19 55.65 -37.60 9.73
CA THR A 19 55.78 -39.03 9.93
C THR A 19 54.66 -39.62 10.79
N THR A 20 54.37 -40.89 10.47
CA THR A 20 53.43 -41.85 11.05
C THR A 20 53.22 -41.74 12.56
N THR A 21 52.00 -41.38 12.97
CA THR A 21 51.46 -41.68 14.31
C THR A 21 50.13 -42.42 14.16
N ARG A 22 50.01 -43.54 14.90
CA ARG A 22 48.86 -44.47 14.89
C ARG A 22 47.54 -43.72 15.14
N ALA A 23 46.62 -43.80 14.18
CA ALA A 23 45.25 -43.33 14.35
C ALA A 23 44.48 -44.28 15.29
N ARG A 24 43.87 -43.71 16.33
CA ARG A 24 42.87 -44.40 17.17
C ARG A 24 41.62 -44.62 16.31
N SER A 25 41.13 -45.85 16.29
CA SER A 25 39.88 -46.23 15.61
C SER A 25 38.69 -45.52 16.26
N SER A 26 37.88 -44.84 15.45
CA SER A 26 36.59 -44.29 15.89
C SER A 26 35.59 -45.43 16.17
N PRO A 27 34.77 -45.37 17.23
CA PRO A 27 33.83 -46.44 17.59
C PRO A 27 32.68 -46.64 16.58
N PHE A 28 32.53 -45.75 15.60
CA PHE A 28 31.50 -45.83 14.56
C PHE A 28 31.98 -46.45 13.24
N ALA A 29 33.23 -46.90 13.16
CA ALA A 29 33.79 -47.49 11.93
C ALA A 29 33.27 -48.91 11.62
N VAL A 30 32.59 -49.55 12.58
CA VAL A 30 32.06 -50.93 12.46
C VAL A 30 30.58 -50.96 12.04
N HIS A 31 29.92 -49.81 11.90
CA HIS A 31 28.54 -49.80 11.41
C HIS A 31 28.48 -50.07 9.91
N SER A 32 27.77 -51.14 9.54
CA SER A 32 27.56 -51.58 8.16
C SER A 32 26.87 -50.48 7.36
N ARG A 33 27.60 -49.86 6.42
CA ARG A 33 27.04 -48.95 5.43
C ARG A 33 26.33 -49.75 4.34
N THR A 34 25.01 -49.83 4.42
CA THR A 34 24.17 -50.30 3.31
C THR A 34 23.99 -49.18 2.29
N LYS A 35 24.35 -49.46 1.02
CA LYS A 35 24.07 -48.56 -0.12
C LYS A 35 22.55 -48.48 -0.34
N PRO A 36 21.99 -47.33 -0.73
CA PRO A 36 20.57 -47.25 -1.07
C PRO A 36 20.33 -48.07 -2.33
N ARG A 37 19.56 -49.16 -2.20
CA ARG A 37 19.06 -49.94 -3.31
C ARG A 37 17.83 -49.22 -3.87
N SER A 38 17.91 -48.77 -5.11
CA SER A 38 16.73 -48.47 -5.92
C SER A 38 15.96 -49.77 -6.13
N ASN A 39 14.75 -49.90 -5.58
CA ASN A 39 13.81 -50.90 -6.05
C ASN A 39 12.38 -50.35 -6.02
N ALA A 40 11.73 -50.64 -7.13
CA ALA A 40 10.35 -50.33 -7.46
C ALA A 40 9.36 -51.01 -6.52
N ASN A 41 8.20 -50.34 -6.40
CA ASN A 41 6.86 -50.87 -6.15
C ASN A 41 6.73 -52.08 -5.23
N ASN A 42 6.28 -51.83 -3.99
CA ASN A 42 5.11 -52.53 -3.50
C ASN A 42 4.38 -51.76 -2.42
N THR A 43 3.06 -51.73 -2.60
CA THR A 43 1.99 -51.20 -1.76
C THR A 43 1.97 -51.84 -0.39
N LEU A 44 2.25 -51.05 0.65
CA LEU A 44 1.73 -51.24 2.00
C LEU A 44 1.45 -49.86 2.60
N LYS A 45 0.17 -49.61 2.89
CA LYS A 45 -0.35 -48.42 3.57
C LYS A 45 0.39 -48.22 4.88
N ASP A 46 1.17 -47.16 4.97
CA ASP A 46 1.78 -46.68 6.21
C ASP A 46 1.15 -45.34 6.56
N ALA A 47 0.58 -45.27 7.77
CA ALA A 47 -0.31 -44.20 8.24
C ALA A 47 0.47 -42.95 8.69
N SER A 48 1.31 -42.39 7.82
CA SER A 48 2.08 -41.17 8.10
C SER A 48 2.21 -40.23 6.88
N THR A 49 1.34 -40.38 5.89
CA THR A 49 1.27 -39.53 4.70
C THR A 49 -0.15 -39.02 4.47
N LEU A 50 -0.71 -38.30 5.46
CA LEU A 50 -1.98 -37.57 5.34
C LEU A 50 -1.74 -36.05 5.49
N ILE A 51 -0.80 -35.54 4.70
CA ILE A 51 -0.89 -34.17 4.19
C ILE A 51 -0.64 -34.29 2.68
N GLU A 52 -1.41 -35.19 2.05
CA GLU A 52 -1.84 -34.88 0.69
C GLU A 52 -2.73 -33.65 0.81
N ASP A 53 -2.57 -32.71 -0.10
CA ASP A 53 -3.42 -31.54 -0.28
C ASP A 53 -4.87 -32.01 -0.54
N GLU A 54 -5.56 -32.49 0.49
CA GLU A 54 -6.99 -32.70 0.45
C GLU A 54 -7.62 -31.31 0.30
N ASP A 55 -8.42 -31.18 -0.77
CA ASP A 55 -9.28 -30.08 -1.17
C ASP A 55 -10.27 -29.67 -0.05
N PHE A 56 -9.77 -29.28 1.11
CA PHE A 56 -10.60 -28.78 2.20
C PHE A 56 -10.86 -27.30 1.96
N ASP A 57 -12.03 -27.03 1.36
CA ASP A 57 -12.70 -25.75 1.53
C ASP A 57 -12.64 -25.35 3.01
N LEU A 58 -12.24 -24.10 3.27
CA LEU A 58 -12.27 -23.59 4.63
C LEU A 58 -13.73 -23.56 5.07
N PRO A 59 -14.10 -24.23 6.19
CA PRO A 59 -15.46 -24.17 6.69
C PRO A 59 -15.85 -22.71 6.92
N ASP A 60 -17.03 -22.33 6.44
CA ASP A 60 -17.55 -20.98 6.57
C ASP A 60 -18.60 -20.92 7.67
N LEU A 61 -18.21 -20.36 8.82
CA LEU A 61 -19.11 -20.11 9.95
C LEU A 61 -19.72 -18.69 9.91
N GLY A 62 -19.47 -17.93 8.84
CA GLY A 62 -19.98 -16.59 8.63
C GLY A 62 -18.93 -15.49 8.83
N ILE A 63 -19.41 -14.23 8.72
CA ILE A 63 -18.59 -13.01 8.78
C ILE A 63 -17.86 -12.94 10.13
N SER A 64 -16.54 -12.72 10.08
CA SER A 64 -15.72 -12.64 11.28
C SER A 64 -15.67 -11.23 11.85
N GLN A 65 -15.80 -11.13 13.18
CA GLN A 65 -15.56 -9.90 13.94
C GLN A 65 -14.08 -9.71 14.33
N ASN A 66 -13.14 -10.44 13.71
CA ASN A 66 -11.73 -10.40 14.09
C ASN A 66 -11.10 -9.00 13.98
N ILE A 67 -11.46 -8.24 12.95
CA ILE A 67 -10.90 -6.90 12.74
C ILE A 67 -11.39 -5.92 13.84
N PRO A 68 -12.72 -5.72 14.04
CA PRO A 68 -13.19 -4.84 15.11
C PRO A 68 -12.77 -5.28 16.51
N SER A 69 -12.78 -6.58 16.81
CA SER A 69 -12.43 -7.10 18.14
C SER A 69 -10.96 -6.93 18.51
N THR A 70 -10.07 -6.85 17.52
CA THR A 70 -8.62 -6.71 17.75
C THR A 70 -8.13 -5.28 17.54
N ALA A 71 -9.00 -4.36 17.11
CA ALA A 71 -8.66 -2.96 16.92
C ALA A 71 -8.83 -2.20 18.24
N PRO A 72 -7.83 -1.41 18.68
CA PRO A 72 -7.92 -0.64 19.93
C PRO A 72 -8.74 0.66 19.79
N ALA A 73 -9.50 0.84 18.71
CA ALA A 73 -10.20 2.08 18.39
C ALA A 73 -11.69 1.98 18.73
N THR A 74 -12.20 2.96 19.48
CA THR A 74 -13.62 3.05 19.85
C THR A 74 -14.30 4.28 19.27
N THR A 75 -13.55 5.35 19.04
CA THR A 75 -14.02 6.60 18.42
C THR A 75 -13.46 6.76 17.01
N VAL A 76 -14.05 7.65 16.21
CA VAL A 76 -13.56 8.00 14.87
C VAL A 76 -12.17 8.60 14.93
N LEU A 77 -11.88 9.45 15.93
CA LEU A 77 -10.56 10.04 16.11
C LEU A 77 -9.50 8.98 16.44
N ASP A 78 -9.82 8.06 17.35
CA ASP A 78 -8.91 6.95 17.68
C ASP A 78 -8.67 6.05 16.46
N ALA A 79 -9.70 5.79 15.65
CA ALA A 79 -9.57 5.04 14.41
C ALA A 79 -8.65 5.75 13.41
N ILE A 80 -8.81 7.06 13.22
CA ILE A 80 -7.92 7.86 12.36
C ILE A 80 -6.47 7.76 12.85
N HIS A 81 -6.22 7.95 14.14
CA HIS A 81 -4.87 7.84 14.71
C HIS A 81 -4.30 6.42 14.58
N HIS A 82 -5.12 5.39 14.80
CA HIS A 82 -4.73 3.99 14.66
C HIS A 82 -4.34 3.67 13.22
N ILE A 83 -5.16 4.05 12.24
CA ILE A 83 -4.91 3.83 10.81
C ILE A 83 -3.62 4.52 10.39
N ARG A 84 -3.37 5.76 10.84
CA ARG A 84 -2.15 6.49 10.48
C ARG A 84 -0.89 5.88 11.11
N SER A 85 -0.96 5.48 12.38
CA SER A 85 0.19 4.92 13.11
C SER A 85 0.57 3.50 12.68
N THR A 86 -0.37 2.72 12.15
CA THR A 86 -0.16 1.31 11.77
C THR A 86 0.03 1.06 10.29
N MET A 87 0.00 2.12 9.46
CA MET A 87 0.13 2.01 7.99
C MET A 87 1.42 1.30 7.56
N PHE A 88 2.51 1.56 8.27
CA PHE A 88 3.82 1.03 7.94
C PHE A 88 4.39 0.23 9.09
N GLU A 89 5.11 -0.84 8.75
CA GLU A 89 5.95 -1.53 9.71
C GLU A 89 7.29 -0.82 9.90
N ASP A 90 7.83 -0.98 11.10
CA ASP A 90 9.15 -0.51 11.45
C ASP A 90 10.22 -1.15 10.56
N LEU A 91 11.27 -0.37 10.29
CA LEU A 91 12.40 -0.88 9.52
C LEU A 91 13.04 -2.06 10.26
N PRO A 92 13.35 -3.17 9.57
CA PRO A 92 13.95 -4.33 10.23
C PRO A 92 15.28 -3.95 10.88
N ALA A 93 15.43 -4.21 12.18
CA ALA A 93 16.61 -3.79 12.94
C ALA A 93 17.92 -4.47 12.49
N THR A 94 17.83 -5.67 11.89
CA THR A 94 19.00 -6.42 11.42
C THR A 94 18.75 -7.02 10.04
N ARG A 95 19.81 -7.10 9.22
CA ARG A 95 19.81 -7.77 7.91
C ARG A 95 18.64 -7.33 7.00
N THR A 96 18.37 -6.02 6.94
CA THR A 96 17.36 -5.46 6.04
C THR A 96 17.58 -5.88 4.60
N GLY A 97 18.84 -6.09 4.16
CA GLY A 97 19.14 -6.28 2.74
C GLY A 97 18.85 -5.05 1.89
N MET A 98 18.63 -3.90 2.53
CA MET A 98 18.47 -2.58 1.90
C MET A 98 19.75 -1.78 2.10
N ASN A 99 20.21 -1.08 1.05
CA ASN A 99 21.27 -0.11 1.19
C ASN A 99 20.76 1.18 1.88
N SER A 100 21.68 2.05 2.30
CA SER A 100 21.34 3.30 2.97
C SER A 100 20.47 4.22 2.11
N THR A 101 20.71 4.28 0.79
CA THR A 101 19.91 5.08 -0.13
C THR A 101 18.47 4.60 -0.17
N ARG A 102 18.24 3.27 -0.23
CA ARG A 102 16.90 2.70 -0.21
C ARG A 102 16.19 2.94 1.12
N ILE A 103 16.90 2.89 2.24
CA ILE A 103 16.32 3.21 3.55
C ILE A 103 15.86 4.67 3.58
N ALA A 104 16.69 5.60 3.09
CA ALA A 104 16.34 7.01 3.01
C ALA A 104 15.16 7.26 2.06
N GLU A 105 15.11 6.60 0.89
CA GLU A 105 13.96 6.64 -0.02
C GLU A 105 12.67 6.20 0.67
N VAL A 106 12.72 5.10 1.44
CA VAL A 106 11.54 4.60 2.16
C VAL A 106 11.07 5.59 3.21
N LEU A 107 11.99 6.13 4.02
CA LEU A 107 11.64 7.10 5.06
C LEU A 107 11.09 8.41 4.47
N ASN A 108 11.73 8.94 3.43
CA ASN A 108 11.29 10.15 2.75
C ASN A 108 9.94 9.96 2.04
N PHE A 109 9.74 8.80 1.41
CA PHE A 109 8.45 8.49 0.79
C PHE A 109 7.35 8.45 1.85
N ARG A 110 7.55 7.72 2.96
CA ARG A 110 6.58 7.62 4.07
C ARG A 110 6.26 8.99 4.67
N SER A 111 7.27 9.83 4.93
CA SER A 111 7.05 11.17 5.49
C SER A 111 6.36 12.13 4.52
N SER A 112 6.50 11.90 3.21
CA SER A 112 5.84 12.72 2.18
C SER A 112 4.37 12.39 1.98
N LEU A 113 3.86 11.26 2.50
CA LEU A 113 2.47 10.86 2.28
C LEU A 113 1.50 11.77 3.03
N PRO A 114 0.35 12.09 2.43
CA PRO A 114 -0.66 12.89 3.08
C PRO A 114 -1.30 12.14 4.27
N PRO A 115 -1.75 12.87 5.29
CA PRO A 115 -2.50 12.34 6.42
C PRO A 115 -3.94 11.96 6.05
N LEU A 116 -4.12 11.08 5.06
CA LEU A 116 -5.42 10.64 4.58
C LEU A 116 -5.81 9.29 5.17
N VAL A 117 -7.07 9.20 5.57
CA VAL A 117 -7.71 7.97 6.02
C VAL A 117 -8.99 7.76 5.22
N SER A 118 -9.27 6.55 4.73
CA SER A 118 -10.53 6.27 4.03
C SER A 118 -11.67 6.09 5.03
N VAL A 119 -12.87 6.57 4.69
CA VAL A 119 -14.07 6.35 5.52
C VAL A 119 -14.38 4.85 5.63
N ALA A 120 -14.17 4.11 4.54
CA ALA A 120 -14.33 2.66 4.52
C ALA A 120 -13.43 1.93 5.52
N HIS A 121 -12.15 2.33 5.68
CA HIS A 121 -11.25 1.77 6.69
C HIS A 121 -11.76 2.07 8.10
N VAL A 122 -12.24 3.30 8.36
CA VAL A 122 -12.82 3.63 9.67
C VAL A 122 -14.01 2.73 10.00
N HIS A 123 -14.92 2.49 9.04
CA HIS A 123 -16.04 1.57 9.23
C HIS A 123 -15.62 0.12 9.43
N THR A 124 -14.47 -0.31 8.89
CA THR A 124 -13.98 -1.68 9.15
C THR A 124 -13.48 -1.87 10.58
N LEU A 125 -13.00 -0.82 11.21
CA LEU A 125 -12.49 -0.87 12.58
C LEU A 125 -13.61 -0.72 13.63
N LEU A 126 -14.65 0.05 13.32
CA LEU A 126 -15.72 0.38 14.24
C LEU A 126 -16.98 -0.44 13.95
N ASP A 127 -17.39 -1.30 14.89
CA ASP A 127 -18.53 -2.23 14.79
C ASP A 127 -19.93 -1.55 14.92
N ALA A 128 -20.06 -0.31 14.44
CA ALA A 128 -21.30 0.47 14.57
C ALA A 128 -21.45 1.52 13.45
N PRO A 129 -21.73 1.13 12.18
CA PRO A 129 -21.64 2.01 11.02
C PRO A 129 -22.51 3.28 11.12
N THR A 130 -23.72 3.18 11.66
CA THR A 130 -24.61 4.34 11.85
C THR A 130 -24.14 5.30 12.93
N ARG A 131 -23.53 4.79 14.00
CA ARG A 131 -22.92 5.61 15.05
C ARG A 131 -21.67 6.31 14.52
N THR A 132 -20.82 5.56 13.79
CA THR A 132 -19.62 6.07 13.14
C THR A 132 -19.94 7.22 12.19
N GLU A 133 -20.95 7.08 11.31
CA GLU A 133 -21.30 8.17 10.38
C GLU A 133 -21.84 9.41 11.12
N ARG A 134 -22.64 9.22 12.18
CA ARG A 134 -23.10 10.34 13.02
C ARG A 134 -21.92 11.08 13.65
N GLU A 135 -20.94 10.35 14.18
CA GLU A 135 -19.74 10.92 14.76
C GLU A 135 -18.86 11.62 13.70
N ILE A 136 -18.70 11.04 12.51
CA ILE A 136 -18.01 11.69 11.38
C ILE A 136 -18.68 13.03 11.05
N VAL A 137 -20.01 13.06 10.92
CA VAL A 137 -20.77 14.29 10.64
C VAL A 137 -20.59 15.32 11.75
N GLU A 138 -20.61 14.90 13.03
CA GLU A 138 -20.34 15.79 14.16
C GLU A 138 -18.93 16.37 14.11
N LEU A 139 -17.91 15.55 13.83
CA LEU A 139 -16.52 15.99 13.72
C LEU A 139 -16.29 16.93 12.52
N VAL A 140 -17.03 16.72 11.43
CA VAL A 140 -16.98 17.57 10.24
C VAL A 140 -17.70 18.90 10.47
N THR A 141 -18.85 18.90 11.15
CA THR A 141 -19.61 20.12 11.47
C THR A 141 -18.93 20.98 12.55
N THR A 142 -18.34 20.35 13.58
CA THR A 142 -17.48 21.04 14.56
C THR A 142 -16.13 21.46 13.95
N GLY A 143 -15.82 20.95 12.76
CA GLY A 143 -14.65 21.31 11.98
C GLY A 143 -13.35 20.64 12.43
N LYS A 144 -13.37 19.70 13.38
CA LYS A 144 -12.19 18.94 13.82
C LYS A 144 -11.61 18.05 12.71
N VAL A 145 -12.49 17.53 11.85
CA VAL A 145 -12.16 16.69 10.71
C VAL A 145 -12.65 17.36 9.42
N ARG A 146 -11.94 17.17 8.32
CA ARG A 146 -12.41 17.50 6.98
C ARG A 146 -12.63 16.23 6.16
N ARG A 147 -13.78 16.17 5.48
CA ARG A 147 -14.09 15.13 4.48
C ARG A 147 -13.63 15.62 3.11
N LEU A 148 -12.89 14.78 2.41
CA LEU A 148 -12.38 15.01 1.06
C LEU A 148 -12.88 13.94 0.13
N ILE A 149 -13.33 14.36 -1.05
CA ILE A 149 -13.70 13.45 -2.12
C ILE A 149 -12.45 13.21 -2.97
N VAL A 150 -11.98 11.97 -2.98
CA VAL A 150 -10.93 11.46 -3.84
C VAL A 150 -11.57 10.73 -5.02
N PRO A 151 -11.65 11.37 -6.18
CA PRO A 151 -12.45 10.87 -7.28
C PRO A 151 -11.70 9.78 -8.05
N GLY A 152 -12.44 8.83 -8.62
CA GLY A 152 -11.87 7.65 -9.28
C GLY A 152 -11.33 6.59 -8.31
N ARG A 153 -11.57 6.72 -6.99
CA ARG A 153 -11.18 5.74 -5.97
C ARG A 153 -12.22 4.64 -5.73
N GLY A 154 -13.39 4.67 -6.38
CA GLY A 154 -14.39 3.60 -6.32
C GLY A 154 -15.76 4.04 -6.84
N ASN A 155 -16.71 3.11 -6.93
CA ASN A 155 -18.13 3.40 -7.15
C ASN A 155 -18.72 3.89 -5.80
N ASP A 156 -19.54 4.94 -5.81
CA ASP A 156 -20.02 5.65 -4.60
C ASP A 156 -20.71 4.77 -3.54
N ALA A 157 -21.03 3.52 -3.86
CA ALA A 157 -21.73 2.58 -2.98
C ALA A 157 -20.98 2.21 -1.69
N ALA A 158 -19.64 2.33 -1.64
CA ALA A 158 -18.82 1.91 -0.49
C ALA A 158 -18.11 3.06 0.25
N GLY A 159 -18.38 4.33 -0.09
CA GLY A 159 -17.68 5.47 0.52
C GLY A 159 -16.16 5.48 0.22
N LEU A 160 -15.71 4.74 -0.80
CA LEU A 160 -14.29 4.59 -1.15
C LEU A 160 -13.67 5.88 -1.68
N GLY A 161 -14.49 6.76 -2.24
CA GLY A 161 -14.10 8.11 -2.63
C GLY A 161 -13.88 9.02 -1.42
N ASP A 162 -14.48 8.74 -0.27
CA ASP A 162 -14.43 9.63 0.88
C ASP A 162 -13.20 9.37 1.76
N CYS A 163 -12.47 10.44 2.03
CA CYS A 163 -11.33 10.44 2.92
C CYS A 163 -11.51 11.46 4.03
N LEU A 164 -10.97 11.17 5.21
CA LEU A 164 -10.93 12.03 6.37
C LEU A 164 -9.50 12.51 6.60
N VAL A 165 -9.38 13.74 7.06
CA VAL A 165 -8.12 14.35 7.50
C VAL A 165 -8.39 15.25 8.70
N LEU A 166 -7.51 15.19 9.70
CA LEU A 166 -7.60 16.05 10.88
C LEU A 166 -7.24 17.48 10.50
N ARG A 167 -7.98 18.45 11.04
CA ARG A 167 -7.73 19.88 10.79
C ARG A 167 -6.30 20.26 11.14
N GLU A 168 -5.84 19.86 12.32
CA GLU A 168 -4.51 20.20 12.84
C GLU A 168 -3.39 19.73 11.90
N GLU A 169 -3.56 18.54 11.31
CA GLU A 169 -2.59 17.96 10.37
C GLU A 169 -2.62 18.66 9.01
N TRP A 170 -3.80 19.07 8.56
CA TRP A 170 -3.92 19.92 7.37
C TRP A 170 -3.23 21.27 7.58
N GLU A 171 -3.51 21.93 8.70
CA GLU A 171 -2.92 23.23 9.04
C GLU A 171 -1.39 23.11 9.14
N GLY A 172 -0.89 22.04 9.74
CA GLY A 172 0.54 21.71 9.75
C GLY A 172 1.14 21.56 8.36
N LEU A 173 0.43 20.89 7.42
CA LEU A 173 0.89 20.78 6.03
C LEU A 173 0.93 22.13 5.31
N VAL A 174 -0.06 22.99 5.52
CA VAL A 174 -0.08 24.34 4.94
C VAL A 174 1.05 25.18 5.53
N GLY A 175 1.26 25.12 6.85
CA GLY A 175 2.34 25.83 7.55
C GLY A 175 3.73 25.40 7.06
N GLY A 176 3.95 24.10 6.89
CA GLY A 176 5.20 23.52 6.38
C GLY A 176 5.41 23.64 4.87
N SER A 177 4.43 24.17 4.12
CA SER A 177 4.53 24.30 2.66
C SER A 177 5.42 25.47 2.24
N GLY A 178 5.94 25.40 1.01
CA GLY A 178 6.71 26.49 0.38
C GLY A 178 5.86 27.64 -0.18
N LEU A 179 4.61 27.78 0.26
CA LEU A 179 3.74 28.90 -0.11
C LEU A 179 4.19 30.19 0.60
N GLY A 180 3.87 31.36 0.03
CA GLY A 180 4.05 32.64 0.70
C GLY A 180 3.16 32.74 1.94
N GLU A 181 3.62 33.41 3.00
CA GLU A 181 2.92 33.45 4.29
C GLU A 181 1.51 34.05 4.18
N GLU A 182 1.36 35.14 3.42
CA GLU A 182 0.07 35.76 3.14
C GLU A 182 -0.91 34.79 2.45
N LEU A 183 -0.41 33.95 1.53
CA LEU A 183 -1.24 32.96 0.85
C LEU A 183 -1.63 31.81 1.78
N LYS A 184 -0.76 31.41 2.72
CA LYS A 184 -1.08 30.42 3.74
C LYS A 184 -2.21 30.91 4.65
N GLU A 185 -2.07 32.11 5.21
CA GLU A 185 -3.09 32.72 6.08
C GLU A 185 -4.43 32.89 5.35
N LYS A 186 -4.38 33.38 4.11
CA LYS A 186 -5.56 33.51 3.26
C LYS A 186 -6.22 32.16 2.99
N PHE A 187 -5.43 31.13 2.67
CA PHE A 187 -5.94 29.79 2.40
C PHE A 187 -6.59 29.16 3.63
N LEU A 188 -5.97 29.27 4.81
CA LEU A 188 -6.56 28.78 6.07
C LEU A 188 -7.86 29.51 6.43
N THR A 189 -7.91 30.83 6.22
CA THR A 189 -9.13 31.62 6.42
C THR A 189 -10.27 31.15 5.51
N VAL A 190 -9.94 30.87 4.25
CA VAL A 190 -10.89 30.34 3.27
C VAL A 190 -11.37 28.94 3.67
N LEU A 191 -10.46 28.05 4.09
CA LEU A 191 -10.82 26.72 4.58
C LEU A 191 -11.79 26.79 5.77
N ASN A 192 -11.59 27.73 6.70
CA ASN A 192 -12.50 27.94 7.83
C ASN A 192 -13.88 28.43 7.38
N ARG A 193 -13.95 29.26 6.34
CA ARG A 193 -15.20 29.80 5.81
C ARG A 193 -16.00 28.80 4.98
N ILE A 194 -15.34 27.96 4.17
CA ILE A 194 -15.98 26.98 3.28
C ILE A 194 -16.63 25.83 4.08
N GLY A 195 -16.26 25.65 5.34
CA GLY A 195 -16.86 24.66 6.23
C GLY A 195 -16.63 23.24 5.72
N THR A 196 -17.72 22.56 5.34
CA THR A 196 -17.75 21.14 4.93
C THR A 196 -17.62 20.93 3.42
N SER A 197 -17.65 21.99 2.61
CA SER A 197 -17.55 21.87 1.16
C SER A 197 -16.11 21.57 0.71
N SER A 198 -15.97 20.66 -0.25
CA SER A 198 -14.67 20.33 -0.86
C SER A 198 -14.36 21.17 -2.11
N ALA A 199 -15.30 21.96 -2.61
CA ALA A 199 -15.13 22.79 -3.80
C ALA A 199 -14.81 24.24 -3.43
N ILE A 200 -13.85 24.86 -4.14
CA ILE A 200 -13.53 26.27 -3.97
C ILE A 200 -14.27 27.10 -5.02
N ALA A 201 -14.99 28.11 -4.54
CA ALA A 201 -15.66 29.07 -5.42
C ALA A 201 -14.64 29.85 -6.27
N PRO A 202 -14.94 30.14 -7.55
CA PRO A 202 -14.07 30.95 -8.39
C PRO A 202 -13.99 32.39 -7.83
N GLY A 203 -12.82 33.02 -7.95
CA GLY A 203 -12.59 34.41 -7.55
C GLY A 203 -12.20 34.62 -6.09
N VAL A 204 -12.06 33.56 -5.29
CA VAL A 204 -11.55 33.65 -3.90
C VAL A 204 -10.04 33.94 -3.88
N PHE A 205 -9.32 33.39 -4.85
CA PHE A 205 -7.88 33.59 -5.02
C PHE A 205 -7.59 34.30 -6.35
N THR A 206 -6.42 34.93 -6.44
CA THR A 206 -5.93 35.44 -7.72
C THR A 206 -5.43 34.27 -8.59
N PRO A 207 -5.32 34.45 -9.93
CA PRO A 207 -4.85 33.37 -10.80
C PRO A 207 -3.46 32.81 -10.42
N ASN A 208 -2.54 33.68 -9.97
CA ASN A 208 -1.21 33.27 -9.52
C ASN A 208 -1.26 32.48 -8.20
N GLU A 209 -2.16 32.85 -7.29
CA GLU A 209 -2.40 32.13 -6.04
C GLU A 209 -3.00 30.75 -6.32
N TYR A 210 -4.00 30.64 -7.21
CA TYR A 210 -4.54 29.36 -7.65
C TYR A 210 -3.45 28.46 -8.25
N GLN A 211 -2.61 29.00 -9.15
CA GLN A 211 -1.51 28.24 -9.73
C GLN A 211 -0.51 27.75 -8.66
N SER A 212 -0.23 28.58 -7.66
CA SER A 212 0.65 28.24 -6.54
C SER A 212 0.05 27.13 -5.66
N LEU A 213 -1.23 27.22 -5.34
CA LEU A 213 -1.96 26.20 -4.56
C LEU A 213 -2.07 24.87 -5.33
N VAL A 214 -2.32 24.92 -6.64
CA VAL A 214 -2.32 23.73 -7.51
C VAL A 214 -0.94 23.10 -7.57
N ARG A 215 0.13 23.88 -7.77
CA ARG A 215 1.51 23.38 -7.80
C ARG A 215 1.93 22.79 -6.45
N ALA A 216 1.49 23.38 -5.36
CA ALA A 216 1.73 22.84 -4.02
C ALA A 216 0.87 21.60 -3.71
N GLY A 217 -0.13 21.28 -4.54
CA GLY A 217 -0.98 20.09 -4.40
C GLY A 217 -2.16 20.26 -3.45
N PHE A 218 -2.52 21.50 -3.08
CA PHE A 218 -3.69 21.78 -2.25
C PHE A 218 -4.98 21.92 -3.05
N LEU A 219 -4.87 22.09 -4.38
CA LEU A 219 -6.01 22.15 -5.30
C LEU A 219 -5.81 21.27 -6.52
N VAL A 220 -6.90 20.66 -6.98
CA VAL A 220 -6.96 19.88 -8.22
C VAL A 220 -8.15 20.33 -9.07
N SER A 221 -7.96 20.38 -10.38
CA SER A 221 -9.02 20.66 -11.34
C SER A 221 -9.83 19.41 -11.70
N SER A 222 -11.14 19.59 -11.83
CA SER A 222 -12.11 18.58 -12.29
C SER A 222 -11.70 17.87 -13.59
N SER A 223 -11.02 18.56 -14.51
CA SER A 223 -10.64 17.99 -15.81
C SER A 223 -9.44 17.03 -15.76
N SER A 224 -8.55 17.18 -14.77
CA SER A 224 -7.40 16.28 -14.57
C SER A 224 -7.78 14.95 -13.93
N LEU A 225 -8.99 14.91 -13.39
CA LEU A 225 -9.53 13.84 -12.58
C LEU A 225 -10.28 12.78 -13.40
N ALA A 226 -10.85 13.18 -14.54
CA ALA A 226 -11.58 12.30 -15.46
C ALA A 226 -10.67 11.44 -16.38
N LYS A 227 -9.34 11.49 -16.23
CA LYS A 227 -8.38 10.74 -17.08
C LYS A 227 -7.94 9.39 -16.49
N GLY A 228 -8.54 8.92 -15.40
CA GLY A 228 -8.36 7.56 -14.91
C GLY A 228 -9.15 6.55 -15.77
N PRO A 229 -8.62 5.35 -16.09
CA PRO A 229 -9.31 4.38 -16.92
C PRO A 229 -10.30 3.55 -16.10
N LEU A 230 -11.27 4.20 -15.44
CA LEU A 230 -12.47 3.56 -14.88
C LEU A 230 -13.59 4.59 -14.91
N GLY A 231 -14.67 4.25 -15.60
CA GLY A 231 -15.73 5.18 -16.02
C GLY A 231 -16.57 5.76 -14.88
N ILE A 232 -16.99 7.00 -15.12
CA ILE A 232 -18.27 7.65 -14.78
C ILE A 232 -18.91 7.21 -13.45
N ALA A 233 -18.83 8.09 -12.44
CA ALA A 233 -19.90 8.29 -11.47
C ALA A 233 -19.84 9.74 -10.92
N SER A 234 -20.92 10.47 -11.21
CA SER A 234 -21.65 11.42 -10.37
C SER A 234 -20.87 12.36 -9.43
N LEU A 235 -20.73 13.62 -9.86
CA LEU A 235 -20.64 14.73 -8.92
C LEU A 235 -22.00 14.92 -8.21
N PRO A 236 -22.05 15.44 -6.96
CA PRO A 236 -23.30 15.85 -6.34
C PRO A 236 -24.00 16.92 -7.20
N ASP A 237 -25.32 16.78 -7.32
CA ASP A 237 -26.19 17.58 -8.18
C ASP A 237 -26.05 19.09 -7.87
N LEU A 238 -25.45 19.83 -8.80
CA LEU A 238 -25.36 21.29 -8.73
C LEU A 238 -26.68 21.89 -9.26
N PRO A 239 -27.18 23.00 -8.69
CA PRO A 239 -28.34 23.68 -9.24
C PRO A 239 -28.09 24.08 -10.70
N PRO A 240 -29.08 23.94 -11.62
CA PRO A 240 -28.89 24.17 -13.05
C PRO A 240 -28.71 25.66 -13.33
N SER A 241 -27.47 26.10 -13.36
CA SER A 241 -27.07 27.42 -13.87
C SER A 241 -26.73 27.31 -15.36
N SER A 242 -27.74 27.56 -16.20
CA SER A 242 -27.68 28.01 -17.61
C SER A 242 -26.75 27.26 -18.59
N ALA A 243 -27.41 26.57 -19.53
CA ALA A 243 -26.95 26.04 -20.82
C ALA A 243 -25.54 26.41 -21.31
N PHE A 244 -24.68 25.39 -21.47
CA PHE A 244 -23.61 25.40 -22.47
C PHE A 244 -23.56 24.04 -23.18
N THR A 245 -23.78 24.08 -24.50
CA THR A 245 -23.65 22.97 -25.45
C THR A 245 -22.19 22.47 -25.52
N PRO A 246 -21.91 21.16 -25.47
CA PRO A 246 -20.59 20.64 -25.76
C PRO A 246 -20.38 20.58 -27.28
N ALA A 247 -19.44 21.39 -27.79
CA ALA A 247 -19.02 21.35 -29.17
C ALA A 247 -17.96 20.27 -29.41
N SER A 248 -18.10 19.62 -30.57
CA SER A 248 -17.05 18.96 -31.36
C SER A 248 -16.84 17.46 -31.15
N ARG A 249 -17.67 16.69 -31.85
CA ARG A 249 -17.21 15.57 -32.69
C ARG A 249 -16.83 16.14 -34.07
N ALA A 250 -15.66 15.80 -34.58
CA ALA A 250 -15.42 15.74 -36.02
C ALA A 250 -14.30 14.73 -36.30
N ASP A 251 -14.61 13.82 -37.22
CA ASP A 251 -13.77 12.78 -37.77
C ASP A 251 -13.06 13.29 -39.04
N THR A 252 -12.08 12.52 -39.51
CA THR A 252 -11.50 12.45 -40.87
C THR A 252 -10.41 13.43 -41.38
N GLN A 253 -9.24 12.82 -41.67
CA GLN A 253 -8.15 13.09 -42.62
C GLN A 253 -8.05 14.43 -43.39
N SER A 254 -6.87 15.08 -43.36
CA SER A 254 -6.00 15.33 -44.53
C SER A 254 -4.73 16.12 -44.13
N GLN A 255 -3.76 16.16 -45.05
CA GLN A 255 -2.33 16.43 -44.89
C GLN A 255 -1.88 17.90 -44.72
N THR A 256 -0.67 18.02 -44.15
CA THR A 256 0.41 19.03 -44.34
C THR A 256 0.45 20.34 -43.53
N PRO A 257 1.69 20.81 -43.23
CA PRO A 257 2.00 21.63 -42.06
C PRO A 257 2.17 23.10 -42.42
N ASN A 258 1.85 24.01 -41.51
CA ASN A 258 2.45 25.34 -41.51
C ASN A 258 2.46 25.96 -40.10
N HIS A 259 3.62 26.55 -39.80
CA HIS A 259 3.95 27.32 -38.62
C HIS A 259 2.94 28.42 -38.30
N THR A 260 2.53 28.53 -37.04
CA THR A 260 2.40 29.80 -36.31
C THR A 260 2.24 29.54 -34.80
N ASN A 261 3.19 30.07 -34.03
CA ASN A 261 3.13 30.39 -32.59
C ASN A 261 1.93 29.88 -31.79
N ILE A 262 2.10 28.72 -31.15
CA ILE A 262 1.27 28.33 -30.01
C ILE A 262 1.79 29.11 -28.80
N THR A 263 1.12 30.22 -28.51
CA THR A 263 1.21 30.94 -27.25
C THR A 263 0.89 29.99 -26.08
N ASN A 264 1.75 29.99 -25.06
CA ASN A 264 1.58 29.32 -23.75
C ASN A 264 0.36 29.83 -22.91
N ASN A 265 -0.67 30.38 -23.55
CA ASN A 265 -1.82 31.02 -22.90
C ASN A 265 -2.98 30.06 -22.61
N ASP A 266 -2.85 28.79 -22.99
CA ASP A 266 -3.95 27.82 -22.88
C ASP A 266 -4.02 27.17 -21.48
N GLU A 267 -2.97 27.27 -20.65
CA GLU A 267 -3.04 26.83 -19.24
C GLU A 267 -3.78 27.85 -18.36
N SER A 268 -3.54 29.15 -18.54
CA SER A 268 -4.17 30.21 -17.72
C SER A 268 -5.68 30.33 -17.95
N SER A 269 -6.13 30.08 -19.18
CA SER A 269 -7.55 30.05 -19.57
C SER A 269 -8.33 28.90 -18.92
N ARG A 270 -7.72 27.70 -18.82
CA ARG A 270 -8.38 26.50 -18.25
C ARG A 270 -8.67 26.63 -16.76
N PHE A 271 -7.87 27.39 -16.00
CA PHE A 271 -8.11 27.62 -14.58
C PHE A 271 -9.25 28.62 -14.31
N HIS A 272 -9.62 29.47 -15.27
CA HIS A 272 -10.69 30.45 -15.08
C HIS A 272 -12.10 29.86 -15.17
N THR A 273 -12.25 28.68 -15.78
CA THR A 273 -13.56 28.04 -16.02
C THR A 273 -13.73 26.69 -15.33
N ALA A 274 -12.65 26.12 -14.80
CA ALA A 274 -12.70 24.81 -14.16
C ALA A 274 -12.99 24.92 -12.65
N THR A 275 -13.99 24.17 -12.18
CA THR A 275 -14.21 23.97 -10.74
C THR A 275 -12.99 23.29 -10.12
N LEU A 276 -12.44 23.92 -9.07
CA LEU A 276 -11.30 23.43 -8.31
C LEU A 276 -11.76 22.76 -7.02
N PHE A 277 -11.17 21.61 -6.72
CA PHE A 277 -11.42 20.83 -5.50
C PHE A 277 -10.21 20.86 -4.58
N LEU A 278 -10.48 20.79 -3.27
CA LEU A 278 -9.47 20.60 -2.25
C LEU A 278 -8.78 19.24 -2.42
N SER A 279 -7.46 19.26 -2.29
CA SER A 279 -6.61 18.07 -2.28
C SER A 279 -5.50 18.22 -1.26
N LEU A 280 -4.75 17.14 -1.01
CA LEU A 280 -3.53 17.20 -0.23
C LEU A 280 -2.31 16.95 -1.12
N PRO A 281 -1.15 17.52 -0.76
CA PRO A 281 0.10 17.18 -1.42
C PRO A 281 0.33 15.67 -1.41
N ASN A 282 0.89 15.13 -2.48
CA ASN A 282 1.20 13.70 -2.61
C ASN A 282 0.01 12.71 -2.49
N THR A 283 -1.24 13.17 -2.69
CA THR A 283 -2.40 12.26 -2.82
C THR A 283 -2.21 11.23 -3.93
N GLY A 284 -1.69 11.61 -5.11
CA GLY A 284 -1.46 10.67 -6.22
C GLY A 284 -0.54 9.48 -5.86
N PRO A 285 0.68 9.71 -5.35
CA PRO A 285 1.55 8.66 -4.84
C PRO A 285 0.91 7.77 -3.77
N TYR A 286 0.15 8.35 -2.84
CA TYR A 286 -0.61 7.61 -1.82
C TYR A 286 -1.63 6.66 -2.45
N LEU A 287 -2.44 7.14 -3.40
CA LEU A 287 -3.44 6.31 -4.09
C LEU A 287 -2.79 5.19 -4.91
N ARG A 288 -1.64 5.47 -5.54
CA ARG A 288 -0.87 4.44 -6.25
C ARG A 288 -0.42 3.35 -5.28
N LEU A 289 0.16 3.72 -4.14
CA LEU A 289 0.59 2.77 -3.11
C LEU A 289 -0.58 1.87 -2.68
N LEU A 290 -1.73 2.47 -2.37
CA LEU A 290 -2.92 1.73 -1.97
C LEU A 290 -3.39 0.74 -3.03
N ASN A 291 -3.52 1.21 -4.28
CA ASN A 291 -3.94 0.36 -5.39
C ASN A 291 -2.97 -0.80 -5.62
N THR A 292 -1.66 -0.54 -5.55
CA THR A 292 -0.64 -1.60 -5.67
C THR A 292 -0.69 -2.61 -4.52
N SER A 293 -0.94 -2.15 -3.30
CA SER A 293 -1.05 -3.00 -2.11
C SER A 293 -2.29 -3.89 -2.15
N ARG A 294 -3.45 -3.33 -2.46
CA ARG A 294 -4.71 -4.08 -2.63
C ARG A 294 -4.59 -5.11 -3.75
N ALA A 295 -4.06 -4.71 -4.91
CA ALA A 295 -3.83 -5.62 -6.02
C ALA A 295 -2.86 -6.75 -5.65
N HIS A 296 -1.83 -6.46 -4.85
CA HIS A 296 -0.93 -7.49 -4.34
C HIS A 296 -1.63 -8.47 -3.40
N LEU A 297 -2.44 -7.99 -2.47
CA LEU A 297 -3.21 -8.84 -1.55
C LEU A 297 -4.13 -9.79 -2.31
N VAL A 298 -4.92 -9.25 -3.25
CA VAL A 298 -5.82 -10.04 -4.11
C VAL A 298 -5.03 -11.03 -4.97
N ALA A 299 -3.85 -10.65 -5.48
CA ALA A 299 -3.00 -11.56 -6.23
C ALA A 299 -2.42 -12.70 -5.38
N LEU A 300 -2.24 -12.52 -4.07
CA LEU A 300 -1.83 -13.59 -3.15
C LEU A 300 -2.98 -14.57 -2.90
N LEU A 301 -4.21 -14.07 -2.73
CA LEU A 301 -5.41 -14.92 -2.57
C LEU A 301 -5.72 -15.70 -3.85
N LYS A 302 -5.64 -15.07 -5.02
CA LYS A 302 -5.85 -15.73 -6.33
C LYS A 302 -4.87 -16.87 -6.64
N LYS A 303 -3.77 -16.99 -5.90
CA LYS A 303 -2.83 -18.12 -6.00
C LYS A 303 -3.30 -19.34 -5.21
N SER A 304 -4.18 -19.17 -4.24
CA SER A 304 -4.83 -20.28 -3.55
C SER A 304 -5.90 -20.90 -4.43
N THR A 305 -6.09 -22.21 -4.32
CA THR A 305 -7.05 -23.01 -5.12
C THR A 305 -8.45 -22.42 -5.11
N HIS A 306 -8.96 -22.05 -3.92
CA HIS A 306 -10.32 -21.54 -3.74
C HIS A 306 -10.41 -20.00 -3.72
N ARG A 307 -9.30 -19.29 -3.98
CA ARG A 307 -9.16 -17.84 -3.71
C ARG A 307 -9.36 -17.46 -2.25
N GLU A 308 -9.18 -18.42 -1.36
CA GLU A 308 -9.27 -18.28 0.09
C GLU A 308 -7.97 -18.72 0.74
N ALA A 309 -7.67 -18.18 1.93
CA ALA A 309 -6.53 -18.59 2.73
C ALA A 309 -6.76 -18.27 4.20
N PRO A 310 -6.21 -19.08 5.13
CA PRO A 310 -6.11 -18.68 6.53
C PRO A 310 -5.33 -17.36 6.67
N LEU A 311 -5.77 -16.48 7.57
CA LEU A 311 -5.19 -15.14 7.76
C LEU A 311 -3.68 -15.20 8.06
N TYR A 312 -3.25 -16.13 8.92
CA TYR A 312 -1.83 -16.29 9.26
C TYR A 312 -0.98 -16.66 8.05
N LEU A 313 -1.52 -17.49 7.15
CA LEU A 313 -0.84 -17.97 5.97
C LEU A 313 -0.72 -16.84 4.93
N LEU A 314 -1.82 -16.09 4.75
CA LEU A 314 -1.81 -14.91 3.89
C LEU A 314 -0.81 -13.84 4.38
N ARG A 315 -0.72 -13.64 5.69
CA ARG A 315 0.29 -12.76 6.32
C ARG A 315 1.71 -13.22 6.00
N ASN A 316 2.00 -14.51 6.15
CA ASN A 316 3.31 -15.06 5.84
C ASN A 316 3.69 -14.83 4.36
N ARG A 317 2.74 -15.04 3.44
CA ARG A 317 2.93 -14.77 2.00
C ARG A 317 3.17 -13.28 1.72
N TRP A 318 2.47 -12.38 2.42
CA TRP A 318 2.69 -10.92 2.34
C TRP A 318 4.10 -10.52 2.76
N ASP A 319 4.60 -11.12 3.83
CA ASP A 319 5.94 -10.87 4.38
C ASP A 319 7.06 -11.48 3.53
N GLY A 320 6.72 -12.17 2.43
CA GLY A 320 7.68 -12.77 1.52
C GLY A 320 8.20 -14.13 1.99
N ALA A 321 7.48 -14.80 2.91
CA ALA A 321 7.71 -16.21 3.16
C ALA A 321 7.28 -17.00 1.93
N VAL A 322 8.23 -17.75 1.36
CA VAL A 322 7.95 -18.65 0.24
C VAL A 322 7.62 -20.01 0.82
N GLU A 323 6.44 -20.54 0.47
CA GLU A 323 6.08 -21.96 0.61
C GLU A 323 6.91 -22.80 -0.36
N THR A 324 8.25 -22.74 -0.27
CA THR A 324 9.09 -23.74 -0.90
C THR A 324 9.35 -24.81 0.12
N ASP A 325 8.85 -26.01 -0.16
CA ASP A 325 8.99 -27.27 0.59
C ASP A 325 10.44 -27.79 0.68
N LYS A 326 11.41 -26.91 0.46
CA LYS A 326 12.82 -27.22 0.60
C LYS A 326 13.11 -27.32 2.10
N SER A 327 13.20 -28.55 2.59
CA SER A 327 13.54 -28.96 3.96
C SER A 327 14.67 -28.14 4.62
N PHE A 328 15.58 -27.59 3.83
CA PHE A 328 16.64 -26.69 4.27
C PHE A 328 16.15 -25.37 4.91
N HIS A 329 15.06 -24.78 4.42
CA HIS A 329 14.52 -23.54 4.98
C HIS A 329 13.81 -23.78 6.33
N ALA A 330 13.10 -24.89 6.46
CA ALA A 330 12.52 -25.33 7.73
C ALA A 330 13.62 -25.64 8.77
N ALA A 331 14.67 -26.36 8.38
CA ALA A 331 15.79 -26.69 9.25
C ALA A 331 16.60 -25.45 9.68
N LYS A 332 16.76 -24.44 8.81
CA LYS A 332 17.37 -23.15 9.16
C LYS A 332 16.52 -22.37 10.16
N ARG A 333 15.20 -22.33 9.96
CA ARG A 333 14.26 -21.69 10.89
C ARG A 333 14.30 -22.35 12.28
N ALA A 334 14.35 -23.68 12.33
CA ALA A 334 14.50 -24.44 13.59
C ALA A 334 15.84 -24.18 14.31
N ARG A 335 16.89 -23.77 13.58
CA ARG A 335 18.20 -23.37 14.15
C ARG A 335 18.30 -21.88 14.49
N GLY A 336 17.24 -21.10 14.33
CA GLY A 336 17.28 -19.64 14.49
C GLY A 336 18.06 -18.90 13.38
N GLU A 337 18.42 -19.60 12.30
CA GLU A 337 19.09 -19.02 11.15
C GLU A 337 18.06 -18.43 10.17
N PHE A 338 18.35 -17.24 9.63
CA PHE A 338 17.44 -16.59 8.68
C PHE A 338 17.27 -17.45 7.41
N ALA A 339 16.07 -18.01 7.27
CA ALA A 339 15.67 -18.91 6.19
C ALA A 339 14.74 -18.25 5.17
N GLY A 340 14.48 -16.94 5.27
CA GLY A 340 13.55 -16.22 4.39
C GLY A 340 14.23 -15.52 3.21
N ILE A 341 13.42 -14.88 2.37
CA ILE A 341 13.89 -13.79 1.50
C ILE A 341 14.22 -12.61 2.41
N LEU A 342 15.43 -12.03 2.29
CA LEU A 342 15.81 -10.84 3.07
C LEU A 342 14.72 -9.76 2.94
N PRO A 343 14.31 -9.08 4.02
CA PRO A 343 13.21 -8.13 3.99
C PRO A 343 13.24 -7.16 2.80
N GLY A 344 14.39 -6.56 2.51
CA GLY A 344 14.60 -5.61 1.42
C GLY A 344 14.46 -6.17 0.01
N ARG A 345 14.43 -7.50 -0.12
CA ARG A 345 14.16 -8.20 -1.39
C ARG A 345 12.69 -8.60 -1.53
N THR A 346 11.88 -8.47 -0.48
CA THR A 346 10.45 -8.78 -0.57
C THR A 346 9.72 -7.64 -1.27
N ARG A 347 8.60 -7.97 -1.92
CA ARG A 347 7.76 -6.99 -2.61
C ARG A 347 7.23 -5.93 -1.65
N LYS A 348 6.91 -6.34 -0.41
CA LYS A 348 6.50 -5.47 0.69
C LYS A 348 7.46 -4.28 0.88
N TRP A 349 8.77 -4.50 0.92
CA TRP A 349 9.74 -3.43 1.13
C TRP A 349 10.18 -2.73 -0.17
N LYS A 350 10.22 -3.47 -1.29
CA LYS A 350 10.68 -2.94 -2.57
C LYS A 350 9.64 -2.08 -3.29
N GLU A 351 8.37 -2.46 -3.23
CA GLU A 351 7.29 -1.78 -3.97
C GLU A 351 6.29 -1.11 -3.04
N LEU A 352 6.04 -1.72 -1.86
CA LEU A 352 5.01 -1.27 -0.94
C LEU A 352 5.61 -0.53 0.27
N TYR A 353 6.89 -0.16 0.23
CA TYR A 353 7.55 0.66 1.25
C TYR A 353 7.35 0.18 2.70
N GLY A 354 7.22 -1.13 2.91
CA GLY A 354 7.02 -1.74 4.22
C GLY A 354 5.60 -1.59 4.77
N MET A 355 4.60 -1.44 3.91
CA MET A 355 3.20 -1.34 4.32
C MET A 355 2.75 -2.58 5.11
N GLY A 356 2.02 -2.34 6.20
CA GLY A 356 1.58 -3.38 7.13
C GLY A 356 0.54 -4.30 6.50
N PHE A 357 0.67 -5.61 6.71
CA PHE A 357 -0.30 -6.59 6.20
C PHE A 357 -1.72 -6.31 6.72
N ARG A 358 -1.83 -6.14 8.05
CA ARG A 358 -3.09 -5.91 8.74
C ARG A 358 -3.79 -4.66 8.21
N TRP A 359 -3.04 -3.57 8.06
CA TRP A 359 -3.56 -2.32 7.50
C TRP A 359 -4.16 -2.50 6.10
N VAL A 360 -3.45 -3.22 5.21
CA VAL A 360 -3.93 -3.47 3.83
C VAL A 360 -5.13 -4.39 3.81
N LEU A 361 -5.19 -5.38 4.72
CA LEU A 361 -6.34 -6.25 4.87
C LEU A 361 -7.59 -5.45 5.26
N GLU A 362 -7.50 -4.61 6.29
CA GLU A 362 -8.60 -3.76 6.77
C GLU A 362 -9.11 -2.83 5.67
N GLU A 363 -8.21 -2.14 4.98
CA GLU A 363 -8.54 -1.27 3.84
C GLU A 363 -9.16 -2.07 2.67
N ALA A 364 -8.76 -3.32 2.44
CA ALA A 364 -9.31 -4.16 1.39
C ALA A 364 -10.70 -4.72 1.75
N VAL A 365 -10.95 -5.02 3.03
CA VAL A 365 -12.28 -5.37 3.55
C VAL A 365 -13.22 -4.18 3.41
N GLY A 366 -12.80 -2.98 3.80
CA GLY A 366 -13.60 -1.77 3.62
C GLY A 366 -13.87 -1.45 2.16
N ALA A 367 -12.94 -1.82 1.28
CA ALA A 367 -13.11 -1.72 -0.16
C ALA A 367 -14.02 -2.79 -0.79
N GLY A 368 -14.50 -3.77 -0.01
CA GLY A 368 -15.29 -4.88 -0.54
C GLY A 368 -14.51 -5.73 -1.55
N LEU A 369 -13.18 -5.77 -1.45
CA LEU A 369 -12.33 -6.60 -2.32
C LEU A 369 -12.13 -8.00 -1.75
N VAL A 370 -12.21 -8.11 -0.43
CA VAL A 370 -12.02 -9.33 0.33
C VAL A 370 -12.98 -9.35 1.50
N GLU A 371 -13.29 -10.55 1.98
CA GLU A 371 -14.09 -10.77 3.18
C GLU A 371 -13.29 -11.64 4.16
N VAL A 372 -13.46 -11.37 5.46
CA VAL A 372 -12.90 -12.19 6.54
C VAL A 372 -14.03 -12.98 7.18
N PHE A 373 -13.85 -14.30 7.30
CA PHE A 373 -14.86 -15.22 7.80
C PHE A 373 -14.27 -16.15 8.86
N GLU A 374 -15.12 -16.77 9.67
CA GLU A 374 -14.70 -17.69 10.72
C GLU A 374 -14.62 -19.12 10.21
N THR A 375 -13.51 -19.81 10.52
CA THR A 375 -13.31 -21.23 10.15
C THR A 375 -13.48 -22.20 11.31
N GLY A 376 -13.46 -21.72 12.55
CA GLY A 376 -13.56 -22.57 13.74
C GLY A 376 -12.38 -23.51 14.03
N SER A 377 -11.41 -23.65 13.12
CA SER A 377 -10.27 -24.59 13.27
C SER A 377 -8.90 -23.94 13.13
N VAL A 378 -8.70 -23.09 12.12
CA VAL A 378 -7.39 -22.51 11.77
C VAL A 378 -7.31 -20.99 11.99
N GLY A 379 -8.30 -20.45 12.72
CA GLY A 379 -8.49 -19.01 12.91
C GLY A 379 -9.30 -18.38 11.77
N PRO A 380 -9.24 -17.05 11.60
CA PRO A 380 -9.99 -16.35 10.55
C PRO A 380 -9.49 -16.76 9.15
N GLY A 381 -10.43 -17.02 8.25
CA GLY A 381 -10.21 -17.17 6.82
C GLY A 381 -10.38 -15.83 6.10
N VAL A 382 -9.72 -15.67 4.97
CA VAL A 382 -9.88 -14.50 4.08
C VAL A 382 -10.15 -15.01 2.67
N ARG A 383 -11.17 -14.45 2.00
CA ARG A 383 -11.53 -14.78 0.61
C ARG A 383 -11.63 -13.54 -0.27
N CYS A 384 -11.44 -13.70 -1.58
CA CYS A 384 -11.77 -12.65 -2.55
C CYS A 384 -13.28 -12.60 -2.83
N LEU A 385 -13.81 -11.39 -3.01
CA LEU A 385 -15.18 -11.14 -3.45
C LEU A 385 -15.30 -11.00 -4.98
#